data_AF-A0A4U5QN50-F1
#
_entry.id   AF-A0A4U5QN50-F1
#
_cell.length_a   1.000
_cell.length_b   1.000
_cell.length_c   1.000
_cell.angle_alpha   90.00
_cell.angle_beta   90.00
_cell.angle_gamma   90.00
#
_symmetry.space_group_name_H-M   'P 1'
#
loop_
_entity.id
_entity.type
_entity.pdbx_description
1 polymer ?
#
loop_
_entity_poly.entity_id
_entity_poly.type
_entity_poly.pdbx_seq_one_letter_code
_entity_poly.pdbx_strand_id
1 'polypeptide(L)'
;MSQGGNDSVITDLDPTTPDVFDNNYYCNLRANRGLLQTDQVLFSTPGADDVIALVNAFCANQTAFFESFVESMIRMGNLSPLTGTEGEIRLNCRVVNTNLAGPDSMLVSSI
;
A
#
# COMPACT_ATOMS: atom_id res chain seq x y z
N MET A 1 2.84 -20.61 -14.70
CA MET A 1 2.12 -21.11 -13.51
C MET A 1 3.17 -21.73 -12.59
N SER A 2 3.76 -20.98 -11.65
CA SER A 2 4.60 -21.63 -10.62
C SER A 2 3.66 -22.08 -9.49
N GLN A 3 3.68 -23.38 -9.26
CA GLN A 3 2.89 -24.09 -8.27
C GLN A 3 3.80 -24.35 -7.06
N GLY A 4 3.36 -24.00 -5.85
CA GLY A 4 3.97 -24.44 -4.60
C GLY A 4 5.00 -23.48 -4.00
N GLY A 5 4.53 -22.49 -3.24
CA GLY A 5 5.33 -21.83 -2.22
C GLY A 5 5.18 -22.58 -0.88
N ASN A 6 6.23 -22.60 -0.08
CA ASN A 6 6.13 -22.98 1.33
C ASN A 6 5.72 -21.73 2.11
N ASP A 7 4.54 -21.72 2.73
CA ASP A 7 3.98 -20.56 3.46
C ASP A 7 4.84 -20.07 4.63
N SER A 8 5.86 -20.85 5.04
CA SER A 8 6.80 -20.49 6.11
C SER A 8 8.09 -19.84 5.61
N VAL A 9 8.33 -19.83 4.30
CA VAL A 9 9.54 -19.25 3.70
C VAL A 9 9.23 -17.83 3.22
N ILE A 10 9.96 -16.86 3.76
CA ILE A 10 9.85 -15.44 3.36
C ILE A 10 10.98 -15.08 2.40
N THR A 11 10.70 -14.14 1.50
CA THR A 11 11.67 -13.55 0.58
C THR A 11 11.30 -12.08 0.37
N ASP A 12 12.30 -11.28 0.02
CA ASP A 12 12.12 -9.84 -0.14
C ASP A 12 11.38 -9.52 -1.44
N LEU A 13 10.43 -8.58 -1.37
CA LEU A 13 9.71 -8.06 -2.55
C LEU A 13 10.65 -7.26 -3.47
N ASP A 14 11.63 -6.57 -2.89
CA ASP A 14 12.71 -5.88 -3.58
C ASP A 14 14.05 -6.59 -3.29
N PRO A 15 14.58 -7.39 -4.22
CA PRO A 15 15.84 -8.09 -4.03
C PRO A 15 17.09 -7.20 -4.20
N THR A 16 16.94 -5.92 -4.53
CA THR A 16 18.06 -4.97 -4.68
C THR A 16 18.27 -4.16 -3.40
N THR A 17 17.17 -3.71 -2.80
CA THR A 17 17.17 -2.90 -1.56
C THR A 17 16.00 -3.31 -0.64
N PRO A 18 16.08 -4.47 0.03
CA PRO A 18 14.95 -5.07 0.75
C PRO A 18 14.24 -4.16 1.76
N ASP A 19 15.00 -3.33 2.46
CA ASP A 19 14.51 -2.51 3.57
C ASP A 19 14.44 -1.01 3.23
N VAL A 20 14.69 -0.62 1.97
CA VAL A 20 14.70 0.80 1.56
C VAL A 20 13.51 1.07 0.65
N PHE A 21 12.76 2.12 0.98
CA PHE A 21 11.72 2.63 0.09
C PHE A 21 12.33 3.53 -0.98
N ASP A 22 12.58 2.97 -2.16
CA ASP A 22 13.15 3.67 -3.30
C ASP A 22 12.56 3.17 -4.63
N ASN A 23 13.12 3.60 -5.76
CA ASN A 23 12.62 3.24 -7.08
C ASN A 23 13.22 1.93 -7.66
N ASN A 24 14.06 1.22 -6.90
CA ASN A 24 14.63 -0.06 -7.36
C ASN A 24 13.55 -1.09 -7.64
N TYR A 25 12.40 -1.02 -6.95
CA TYR A 25 11.19 -1.79 -7.31
C TYR A 25 10.90 -1.73 -8.82
N TYR A 26 10.82 -0.54 -9.40
CA TYR A 26 10.54 -0.38 -10.84
C TYR A 26 11.70 -0.81 -11.73
N CYS A 27 12.94 -0.62 -11.26
CA CYS A 27 14.12 -1.10 -11.99
C CYS A 27 14.22 -2.64 -12.02
N ASN A 28 13.75 -3.31 -10.98
CA ASN A 28 13.63 -4.76 -10.95
C ASN A 28 12.62 -5.27 -11.98
N LEU A 29 11.48 -4.58 -12.17
CA LEU A 29 10.48 -4.97 -13.17
C LEU A 29 11.05 -4.96 -14.59
N ARG A 30 11.86 -3.94 -14.92
CA ARG A 30 12.58 -3.84 -16.22
C ARG A 30 13.58 -4.97 -16.42
N ALA A 31 14.16 -5.47 -15.34
CA ALA A 31 15.09 -6.60 -15.34
C ALA A 31 14.38 -7.96 -15.27
N ASN A 32 13.05 -8.03 -15.38
CA ASN A 32 12.23 -9.23 -15.17
C ASN A 32 12.44 -9.89 -13.79
N ARG A 33 12.64 -9.07 -12.76
CA ARG A 33 12.87 -9.47 -11.36
C ARG A 33 11.69 -9.09 -10.45
N GLY A 34 10.49 -8.87 -10.99
CA GLY A 34 9.27 -8.72 -10.19
C GLY A 34 8.95 -10.06 -9.52
N LEU A 35 8.79 -10.04 -8.20
CA LEU A 35 8.58 -11.27 -7.43
C LEU A 35 7.16 -11.82 -7.63
N LEU A 36 6.15 -10.98 -7.48
CA LEU A 36 4.76 -11.38 -7.68
C LEU A 36 4.38 -11.26 -9.15
N GLN A 37 3.47 -12.12 -9.59
CA GLN A 37 2.91 -12.01 -10.95
C GLN A 37 2.30 -10.62 -11.18
N THR A 38 1.60 -10.07 -10.18
CA THR A 38 0.99 -8.74 -10.24
C THR A 38 2.00 -7.61 -10.40
N ASP A 39 3.24 -7.80 -9.94
CA ASP A 39 4.31 -6.83 -10.15
C ASP A 39 4.83 -6.90 -11.59
N GLN A 40 5.15 -8.12 -12.05
CA GLN A 40 5.81 -8.28 -13.34
C GLN A 40 4.91 -7.90 -14.52
N VAL A 41 3.59 -8.12 -14.39
CA VAL A 41 2.62 -7.73 -15.44
C VAL A 41 2.54 -6.22 -15.67
N LEU A 42 3.01 -5.37 -14.75
CA LEU A 42 3.10 -3.92 -14.99
C LEU A 42 4.07 -3.58 -16.12
N PHE A 43 5.07 -4.43 -16.36
CA PHE A 43 6.06 -4.22 -17.43
C PHE A 43 5.96 -5.24 -18.57
N SER A 44 5.39 -6.42 -18.32
CA SER A 44 5.39 -7.52 -19.30
C SER A 44 4.07 -7.70 -20.07
N THR A 45 3.03 -6.89 -19.81
CA THR A 45 1.74 -7.03 -20.49
C THR A 45 1.78 -6.37 -21.87
N PRO A 46 1.61 -7.12 -22.98
CA PRO A 46 1.58 -6.53 -24.31
C PRO A 46 0.40 -5.55 -24.45
N GLY A 47 0.67 -4.36 -25.00
CA GLY A 47 -0.35 -3.32 -25.20
C GLY A 47 -0.67 -2.46 -23.98
N ALA A 48 0.03 -2.66 -22.85
CA ALA A 48 -0.07 -1.78 -21.67
C ALA A 48 0.97 -0.64 -21.73
N ASP A 49 1.08 0.03 -22.88
CA ASP A 49 2.17 0.97 -23.18
C ASP A 49 2.25 2.12 -22.17
N ASP A 50 1.10 2.63 -21.73
CA ASP A 50 1.02 3.71 -20.71
C ASP A 50 1.61 3.27 -19.37
N VAL A 51 1.33 2.03 -18.95
CA VAL A 51 1.84 1.48 -17.67
C VAL A 51 3.34 1.20 -17.78
N ILE A 52 3.78 0.64 -18.91
CA ILE A 52 5.20 0.40 -19.20
C ILE A 52 5.97 1.73 -19.21
N ALA A 53 5.39 2.80 -19.77
CA ALA A 53 5.98 4.13 -19.75
C ALA A 53 6.15 4.67 -18.31
N LEU A 54 5.16 4.48 -17.44
CA LEU A 54 5.26 4.84 -16.02
C LEU A 54 6.36 4.05 -15.30
N VAL A 55 6.45 2.73 -15.51
CA VAL A 55 7.52 1.90 -14.92
C VAL A 55 8.90 2.41 -15.34
N ASN A 56 9.07 2.75 -16.63
CA ASN A 56 10.32 3.31 -17.14
C ASN A 56 10.64 4.68 -16.51
N ALA A 57 9.64 5.56 -16.41
CA ALA A 57 9.82 6.88 -15.82
C ALA A 57 10.22 6.81 -14.34
N PHE A 58 9.55 5.96 -13.56
CA PHE A 58 9.84 5.80 -12.14
C PHE A 58 11.19 5.14 -11.87
N CYS A 59 11.59 4.13 -12.66
CA CYS A 59 12.95 3.60 -12.56
C CYS A 59 14.02 4.65 -12.93
N ALA A 60 13.75 5.52 -13.91
CA ALA A 60 14.71 6.54 -14.33
C ALA A 60 14.81 7.73 -13.36
N ASN A 61 13.75 8.02 -12.60
CA ASN A 61 13.66 9.20 -11.75
C ASN A 61 12.92 8.90 -10.44
N GLN A 62 13.66 8.77 -9.34
CA GLN A 62 13.11 8.53 -8.01
C GLN A 62 12.23 9.68 -7.51
N THR A 63 12.57 10.93 -7.83
CA THR A 63 11.74 12.09 -7.43
C THR A 63 10.36 12.01 -8.07
N ALA A 64 10.28 11.68 -9.37
CA ALA A 64 8.99 11.51 -10.05
C ALA A 64 8.17 10.37 -9.46
N PHE A 65 8.82 9.26 -9.06
CA PHE A 65 8.17 8.18 -8.32
C PHE A 65 7.58 8.70 -7.00
N PHE A 66 8.38 9.36 -6.17
CA PHE A 66 7.93 9.81 -4.86
C PHE A 66 6.82 10.85 -4.94
N GLU A 67 6.89 11.79 -5.88
CA GLU A 67 5.81 12.76 -6.13
C GLU A 67 4.50 12.04 -6.47
N SER A 68 4.54 11.11 -7.43
CA SER A 68 3.37 10.32 -7.81
C SER A 68 2.88 9.40 -6.69
N PHE A 69 3.79 8.85 -5.87
CA PHE A 69 3.45 7.99 -4.74
C PHE A 69 2.71 8.78 -3.66
N VAL A 70 3.20 9.97 -3.30
CA VAL A 70 2.54 10.85 -2.32
C VAL A 70 1.12 11.20 -2.78
N GLU A 71 0.95 11.62 -4.04
CA GLU A 71 -0.37 11.91 -4.58
C GLU A 71 -1.31 10.70 -4.53
N SER A 72 -0.80 9.51 -4.89
CA SER A 72 -1.58 8.27 -4.87
C SER A 72 -2.02 7.89 -3.46
N MET A 73 -1.12 8.03 -2.48
CA MET A 73 -1.42 7.74 -1.06
C MET A 73 -2.43 8.72 -0.47
N ILE A 74 -2.38 10.01 -0.84
CA ILE A 74 -3.40 11.00 -0.45
C ILE A 74 -4.77 10.62 -1.03
N ARG A 75 -4.83 10.28 -2.32
CA ARG A 75 -6.09 9.87 -2.97
C ARG A 75 -6.67 8.60 -2.33
N MET A 76 -5.83 7.62 -2.02
CA MET A 76 -6.23 6.40 -1.35
C MET A 76 -6.75 6.66 0.07
N GLY A 77 -6.10 7.55 0.82
CA GLY A 77 -6.54 7.95 2.17
C GLY A 77 -7.88 8.69 2.20
N ASN A 78 -8.29 9.29 1.08
CA ASN A 78 -9.56 10.01 0.94
C ASN A 78 -10.72 9.12 0.46
N LEU A 79 -10.52 7.80 0.35
CA LEU A 79 -11.60 6.87 -0.04
C LEU A 79 -12.58 6.67 1.11
N SER A 80 -13.74 7.32 1.01
CA SER A 80 -14.90 7.14 1.90
C SER A 80 -14.59 7.12 3.41
N PRO A 81 -13.87 8.13 3.95
CA PRO A 81 -13.61 8.19 5.38
C PRO A 81 -14.91 8.42 6.17
N LEU A 82 -14.99 7.85 7.37
CA LEU A 82 -16.00 8.24 8.35
C LEU A 82 -15.61 9.59 8.94
N THR A 83 -16.51 10.57 8.90
CA THR A 83 -16.21 11.95 9.33
C THR A 83 -17.26 12.50 10.28
N GLY A 84 -16.93 13.59 10.99
CA GLY A 84 -17.85 14.20 11.95
C GLY A 84 -18.21 13.21 13.07
N THR A 85 -19.48 12.85 13.16
CA THR A 85 -20.01 11.90 14.16
C THR A 85 -20.24 10.50 13.60
N GLU A 86 -19.76 10.20 12.39
CA GLU A 86 -19.81 8.86 11.80
C GLU A 86 -18.72 7.98 12.42
N GLY A 87 -19.09 6.80 12.93
CA GLY A 87 -18.16 5.88 13.58
C GLY A 87 -17.81 6.28 15.03
N GLU A 88 -16.58 5.97 15.45
CA GLU A 88 -16.07 6.26 16.80
C GLU A 88 -14.54 6.40 16.80
N ILE A 89 -14.01 7.12 17.79
CA ILE A 89 -12.57 7.06 18.12
C ILE A 89 -12.35 5.82 19.00
N ARG A 90 -11.69 4.79 18.47
CA ARG A 90 -11.45 3.54 19.21
C ARG A 90 -10.39 3.71 20.28
N LEU A 91 -10.69 3.25 21.49
CA LEU A 91 -9.70 3.14 22.58
C LEU A 91 -8.76 1.94 22.37
N ASN A 92 -9.25 0.92 21.67
CA ASN A 92 -8.50 -0.25 21.27
C ASN A 92 -8.89 -0.62 19.82
N CYS A 93 -7.95 -0.56 18.89
CA CYS A 93 -8.23 -0.79 17.46
C CYS A 93 -8.87 -2.16 17.16
N ARG A 94 -8.67 -3.15 18.05
CA ARG A 94 -9.13 -4.54 17.88
C ARG A 94 -10.60 -4.77 18.25
N VAL A 95 -11.22 -3.87 19.01
CA VAL A 95 -12.59 -4.04 19.50
C VAL A 95 -13.37 -2.75 19.32
N VAL A 96 -14.67 -2.88 19.06
CA VAL A 96 -15.60 -1.73 19.09
C VAL A 96 -15.80 -1.31 20.55
N ASN A 97 -15.86 -0.02 20.83
CA ASN A 97 -16.11 0.43 22.19
C ASN A 97 -17.48 -0.10 22.64
N THR A 98 -17.55 -0.67 23.84
CA THR A 98 -18.83 -1.03 24.43
C THR A 98 -19.43 0.20 25.08
N ASN A 99 -20.64 0.57 24.65
CA ASN A 99 -21.44 1.51 25.42
C ASN A 99 -21.82 0.82 26.74
N LEU A 100 -21.04 1.04 27.79
CA LEU A 100 -21.48 0.75 29.14
C LEU A 100 -22.66 1.69 29.41
N ALA A 101 -23.88 1.19 29.23
CA ALA A 101 -25.10 1.80 29.77
C ALA A 101 -25.10 1.68 31.30
N GLY A 102 -24.06 2.22 31.94
CA GLY A 102 -23.82 2.28 33.36
C GLY A 102 -23.45 3.70 33.77
N PRO A 103 -23.49 4.02 35.08
CA PRO A 103 -23.49 5.39 35.60
C PRO A 103 -22.23 6.23 35.27
N ASP A 104 -21.19 5.65 34.68
CA ASP A 104 -19.95 6.34 34.29
C ASP A 104 -19.97 6.93 32.87
N SER A 105 -21.11 6.91 32.17
CA SER A 105 -21.26 7.43 30.80
C SER A 105 -21.02 8.94 30.65
N MET A 106 -20.81 9.70 31.73
CA MET A 106 -20.53 11.14 31.66
C MET A 106 -19.10 11.50 31.27
N LEU A 107 -18.19 10.55 31.04
CA LEU A 107 -16.77 10.85 30.77
C LEU A 107 -16.36 10.88 29.29
N VAL A 108 -17.24 10.54 28.34
CA VAL A 108 -16.85 10.48 26.90
C VAL A 108 -17.59 11.51 26.04
N SER A 109 -18.46 12.35 26.62
CA SER A 109 -19.22 13.37 25.88
C SER A 109 -18.60 14.79 25.95
N SER A 110 -17.28 14.92 25.97
CA SER A 110 -16.62 16.23 25.93
C SER A 110 -15.40 16.20 25.03
N ILE A 111 -15.67 16.23 23.72
CA ILE A 111 -14.95 17.05 22.75
C ILE A 111 -16.02 17.71 21.87
#